data_AF-A0A348ZDQ7-F1
#
_entry.id   AF-A0A348ZDQ7-F1
#
_cell.length_a   1.000
_cell.length_b   1.000
_cell.length_c   1.000
_cell.angle_alpha   90.00
_cell.angle_beta   90.00
_cell.angle_gamma   90.00
#
_symmetry.space_group_name_H-M   'P 1'
#
loop_
_entity.id
_entity.type
_entity.pdbx_description
1 polymer ?
#
loop_
_entity_poly.entity_id
_entity_poly.type
_entity_poly.pdbx_seq_one_letter_code
_entity_poly.pdbx_strand_id
1 'polypeptide(L)'
;MQTDSATGIEETGRDEQTPDPRSPGKMLRASRKQRGLTKKEVADTLHITVHYVNALEHDQYDKLPGEIFAKGYMKRYAETLALDQAEVLAAYAE
;
A
#
# COMPACT_ATOMS: atom_id res chain seq x y z
N MET A 1 -22.20 2.08 -46.91
CA MET A 1 -20.80 1.70 -46.59
C MET A 1 -19.93 2.90 -46.92
N GLN A 2 -19.00 3.26 -46.03
CA GLN A 2 -18.35 4.59 -45.81
C GLN A 2 -19.29 5.54 -45.03
N THR A 3 -19.14 5.79 -43.71
CA THR A 3 -18.07 6.42 -42.90
C THR A 3 -17.75 7.85 -43.31
N ASP A 4 -18.31 8.82 -42.59
CA ASP A 4 -17.64 10.09 -42.37
C ASP A 4 -17.68 10.44 -40.88
N SER A 5 -16.50 10.87 -40.45
CA SER A 5 -16.10 11.21 -39.10
C SER A 5 -16.62 12.57 -38.67
N ALA A 6 -16.98 12.69 -37.40
CA ALA A 6 -16.77 13.88 -36.58
C ALA A 6 -16.88 13.43 -35.11
N THR A 7 -15.75 13.23 -34.44
CA THR A 7 -15.13 14.21 -33.54
C THR A 7 -15.99 14.52 -32.32
N GLY A 8 -15.60 13.92 -31.20
CA GLY A 8 -15.91 14.34 -29.85
C GLY A 8 -14.70 14.01 -28.98
N ILE A 9 -13.71 14.89 -29.01
CA ILE A 9 -12.60 14.89 -28.06
C ILE A 9 -13.07 15.77 -26.90
N GLU A 10 -13.25 15.18 -25.73
CA GLU A 10 -13.34 15.89 -24.44
C GLU A 10 -12.42 15.10 -23.50
N GLU A 11 -11.14 15.48 -23.38
CA GLU A 11 -10.62 16.35 -22.32
C GLU A 11 -11.01 15.88 -20.91
N THR A 12 -10.19 15.00 -20.32
CA THR A 12 -9.25 15.29 -19.22
C THR A 12 -9.89 15.55 -17.85
N GLY A 13 -9.38 14.86 -16.83
CA GLY A 13 -9.28 15.44 -15.50
C GLY A 13 -10.06 14.75 -14.40
N ARG A 14 -9.55 13.61 -13.96
CA ARG A 14 -9.08 13.42 -12.57
C ARG A 14 -8.37 12.07 -12.52
N ASP A 15 -7.08 12.10 -12.21
CA ASP A 15 -6.38 10.95 -11.65
C ASP A 15 -7.13 10.50 -10.40
N GLU A 16 -8.16 9.68 -10.58
CA GLU A 16 -8.58 8.78 -9.51
C GLU A 16 -7.50 7.72 -9.50
N GLN A 17 -6.55 7.85 -8.56
CA GLN A 17 -5.62 6.78 -8.25
C GLN A 17 -6.43 5.51 -8.00
N THR A 18 -6.61 4.67 -9.03
CA THR A 18 -6.99 3.29 -8.86
C THR A 18 -5.79 2.68 -8.16
N PRO A 19 -5.83 2.41 -6.85
CA PRO A 19 -4.65 1.95 -6.18
C PRO A 19 -4.39 0.57 -6.75
N ASP A 20 -3.18 0.33 -7.23
CA ASP A 20 -2.79 -0.96 -7.79
C ASP A 20 -3.23 -2.07 -6.82
N PRO A 21 -3.90 -3.15 -7.27
CA PRO A 21 -4.13 -4.33 -6.43
C PRO A 21 -2.85 -4.89 -5.79
N ARG A 22 -1.67 -4.46 -6.27
CA ARG A 22 -0.34 -4.80 -5.78
C ARG A 22 0.27 -3.78 -4.81
N SER A 23 -0.46 -2.77 -4.32
CA SER A 23 0.16 -1.80 -3.39
C SER A 23 0.65 -2.49 -2.09
N PRO A 24 1.81 -2.11 -1.56
CA PRO A 24 2.42 -2.82 -0.43
C PRO A 24 1.55 -2.69 0.83
N GLY A 25 0.92 -1.53 1.05
CA GLY A 25 -0.03 -1.34 2.14
C GLY A 25 -1.26 -2.25 2.03
N LYS A 26 -1.78 -2.46 0.82
CA LYS A 26 -2.88 -3.42 0.59
C LYS A 26 -2.45 -4.86 0.84
N MET A 27 -1.26 -5.27 0.41
CA MET A 27 -0.72 -6.61 0.66
C MET A 27 -0.63 -6.89 2.16
N LEU A 28 -0.03 -5.96 2.91
CA LEU A 28 0.10 -6.05 4.36
C LEU A 28 -1.27 -6.11 5.04
N ARG A 29 -2.20 -5.22 4.65
CA ARG A 29 -3.56 -5.19 5.19
C ARG A 29 -4.33 -6.47 4.92
N ALA A 30 -4.24 -7.02 3.71
CA ALA A 30 -4.93 -8.24 3.31
C ALA A 30 -4.44 -9.43 4.14
N SER A 31 -3.12 -9.62 4.23
CA SER A 31 -2.53 -10.71 5.01
C SER A 31 -2.79 -10.57 6.51
N ARG A 32 -2.72 -9.37 7.08
CA ARG A 32 -3.12 -9.12 8.48
C ARG A 32 -4.56 -9.58 8.73
N LYS A 33 -5.49 -9.18 7.86
CA LYS A 33 -6.90 -9.57 7.97
C LYS A 33 -7.11 -11.08 7.81
N GLN A 34 -6.41 -11.72 6.87
CA GLN A 34 -6.48 -13.17 6.66
C GLN A 34 -6.02 -13.94 7.90
N ARG A 35 -5.05 -13.40 8.64
CA ARG A 35 -4.54 -13.95 9.89
C ARG A 35 -5.39 -13.59 11.12
N GLY A 36 -6.45 -12.81 10.96
CA GLY A 36 -7.31 -12.37 12.07
C GLY A 36 -6.64 -11.39 13.05
N LEU A 37 -5.49 -10.82 12.69
CA LEU A 37 -4.75 -9.91 13.56
C LEU A 37 -5.35 -8.52 13.56
N THR A 38 -5.42 -7.90 14.73
CA THR A 38 -5.76 -6.50 14.90
C THR A 38 -4.57 -5.60 14.57
N LYS A 39 -4.83 -4.33 14.25
CA LYS A 39 -3.75 -3.35 14.05
C LYS A 39 -2.95 -3.11 15.33
N LYS A 40 -3.58 -3.27 16.50
CA LYS A 40 -2.91 -3.13 17.80
C LYS A 40 -1.91 -4.25 18.03
N GLU A 41 -2.29 -5.51 17.79
CA GLU A 41 -1.37 -6.65 17.93
C GLU A 41 -0.14 -6.48 17.04
N VAL A 42 -0.34 -6.07 15.78
CA VAL A 42 0.78 -5.76 14.88
C VAL A 42 1.63 -4.61 15.40
N ALA A 43 1.00 -3.52 15.85
CA ALA A 43 1.72 -2.36 16.39
C ALA A 43 2.60 -2.74 17.58
N ASP A 44 2.06 -3.57 18.49
CA ASP A 44 2.77 -4.08 19.66
C ASP A 44 3.96 -4.97 19.25
N THR A 45 3.78 -5.88 18.28
CA THR A 45 4.85 -6.74 17.76
C THR A 45 5.95 -5.95 17.05
N LEU A 46 5.58 -4.91 16.29
CA LEU A 46 6.53 -4.08 15.56
C LEU A 46 7.20 -3.01 16.44
N HIS A 47 6.71 -2.81 17.66
CA HIS A 47 7.09 -1.71 18.55
C HIS A 47 6.91 -0.34 17.88
N ILE A 48 5.75 -0.15 17.23
CA ILE A 48 5.34 1.11 16.61
C ILE A 48 3.94 1.50 17.06
N THR A 49 3.49 2.70 16.71
CA THR A 49 2.12 3.12 17.02
C THR A 49 1.11 2.50 16.04
N VAL A 50 -0.14 2.34 16.47
CA VAL A 50 -1.25 1.98 15.56
C VAL A 50 -1.41 3.01 14.45
N HIS A 51 -1.04 4.27 14.69
CA HIS A 51 -1.00 5.30 13.66
C HIS A 51 -0.04 4.93 12.52
N TYR A 52 1.15 4.40 12.81
CA TYR A 52 2.09 3.96 11.78
C TYR A 52 1.64 2.67 11.08
N VAL A 53 1.00 1.74 11.78
CA VAL A 53 0.35 0.58 11.12
C VAL A 53 -0.72 1.05 10.13
N ASN A 54 -1.54 2.03 10.53
CA ASN A 54 -2.51 2.64 9.62
C ASN A 54 -1.84 3.30 8.43
N ALA A 55 -0.78 4.08 8.65
CA ALA A 55 -0.06 4.76 7.59
C ALA A 55 0.51 3.76 6.56
N LEU A 56 1.16 2.69 7.04
CA LEU A 56 1.69 1.62 6.19
C LEU A 56 0.60 0.91 5.38
N GLU A 57 -0.55 0.58 5.99
CA GLU A 57 -1.66 -0.09 5.29
C GLU A 57 -2.38 0.79 4.25
N HIS A 58 -2.16 2.10 4.25
CA HIS A 58 -2.74 3.06 3.30
C HIS A 58 -1.69 3.77 2.45
N ASP A 59 -0.45 3.29 2.46
CA ASP A 59 0.67 3.86 1.70
C ASP A 59 0.94 5.36 2.00
N GLN A 60 0.64 5.79 3.24
CA GLN A 60 0.81 7.17 3.71
C GLN A 60 2.19 7.36 4.38
N TYR A 61 3.26 7.21 3.60
CA TYR A 61 4.64 7.23 4.14
C TYR A 61 5.08 8.60 4.63
N ASP A 62 4.43 9.67 4.17
CA ASP A 62 4.56 11.05 4.65
C ASP A 62 4.23 11.20 6.15
N LYS A 63 3.44 10.27 6.71
CA LYS A 63 3.06 10.25 8.13
C LYS A 63 4.03 9.49 9.02
N LEU A 64 5.07 8.90 8.45
CA LEU A 64 6.11 8.18 9.18
C LEU A 64 7.25 9.14 9.56
N PRO A 65 8.12 8.78 10.52
CA PRO A 65 9.26 9.62 10.94
C PRO A 65 10.33 9.88 9.87
N GLY A 66 10.13 9.37 8.64
CA GLY A 66 11.04 9.48 7.50
C GLY A 66 11.03 8.23 6.62
N GLU A 67 11.37 8.37 5.34
CA GLU A 67 11.33 7.28 4.35
C GLU A 67 12.22 6.07 4.71
N ILE A 68 13.35 6.31 5.38
CA ILE A 68 14.25 5.26 5.86
C ILE A 68 13.50 4.31 6.81
N PHE A 69 12.63 4.85 7.65
CA PHE A 69 11.81 4.07 8.57
C PHE A 69 10.69 3.32 7.85
N ALA A 70 10.11 3.89 6.79
CA ALA A 70 9.04 3.24 6.02
C ALA A 70 9.46 1.86 5.50
N LYS A 71 10.60 1.80 4.81
CA LYS A 71 11.17 0.52 4.30
C LYS A 71 11.44 -0.47 5.44
N GLY A 72 12.01 0.01 6.55
CA GLY A 72 12.30 -0.83 7.72
C GLY A 72 11.04 -1.41 8.36
N TYR A 73 9.99 -0.60 8.51
CA TYR A 73 8.72 -1.06 9.07
C TYR A 73 7.99 -2.02 8.15
N MET A 74 7.94 -1.76 6.84
CA MET A 74 7.37 -2.68 5.86
C MET A 74 8.06 -4.05 5.88
N LYS A 75 9.40 -4.07 5.90
CA LYS A 75 10.16 -5.30 5.95
C LYS A 75 9.79 -6.14 7.19
N ARG A 76 9.79 -5.52 8.36
CA ARG A 76 9.42 -6.17 9.63
C ARG A 76 7.95 -6.58 9.68
N TYR A 77 7.06 -5.79 9.07
CA TYR A 77 5.64 -6.12 8.99
C TYR A 77 5.39 -7.33 8.08
N ALA A 78 6.02 -7.37 6.91
CA ALA A 78 5.99 -8.53 6.02
C ALA A 78 6.52 -9.80 6.73
N GLU A 79 7.63 -9.68 7.46
CA GLU A 79 8.18 -10.77 8.30
C GLU A 79 7.18 -11.27 9.36
N THR A 80 6.54 -10.36 10.09
CA THR A 80 5.52 -10.68 11.10
C THR A 80 4.33 -11.43 10.49
N LEU A 81 4.00 -11.13 9.24
CA LEU A 81 2.94 -11.75 8.46
C LEU A 81 3.42 -12.93 7.61
N ALA A 82 4.66 -13.41 7.80
CA ALA A 82 5.33 -14.43 6.98
C ALA A 82 5.05 -14.28 5.46
N LEU A 83 5.07 -13.04 4.99
CA LEU A 83 5.03 -12.69 3.57
C LEU A 83 6.44 -12.64 3.01
N ASP A 84 6.56 -12.76 1.68
CA ASP A 84 7.82 -12.47 1.01
C ASP A 84 8.14 -10.97 1.12
N GLN A 85 9.22 -10.66 1.83
CA GLN A 85 9.68 -9.30 2.04
C GLN A 85 10.10 -8.64 0.72
N ALA A 86 10.67 -9.41 -0.22
CA ALA A 86 11.10 -8.90 -1.51
C ALA A 86 9.89 -8.49 -2.35
N GLU A 87 8.80 -9.26 -2.32
CA GLU A 87 7.56 -8.93 -3.03
C GLU A 87 6.94 -7.64 -2.48
N VAL A 88 6.82 -7.51 -1.15
CA VAL A 88 6.28 -6.30 -0.51
C VAL A 88 7.17 -5.08 -0.78
N LEU A 89 8.50 -5.23 -0.77
CA LEU A 89 9.42 -4.12 -1.05
C LEU A 89 9.47 -3.73 -2.53
N ALA A 90 9.29 -4.69 -3.45
CA ALA A 90 9.19 -4.40 -4.88
C ALA A 90 7.98 -3.51 -5.17
N ALA A 91 6.84 -3.83 -4.56
CA ALA A 91 5.62 -3.03 -4.66
C ALA A 91 5.73 -1.59 -4.11
N TYR A 92 6.72 -1.32 -3.25
CA TYR A 92 6.99 0.02 -2.73
C TYR A 92 7.91 0.86 -3.62
N ALA A 93 8.74 0.21 -4.44
CA ALA A 93 9.77 0.88 -5.22
C ALA A 93 9.30 1.33 -6.61
N GLU A 94 8.04 1.09 -6.96
CA GLU A 94 7.39 1.56 -8.19
C GLU A 94 6.69 2.90 -8.01
#